data_AF-A0A2K3N1H5-F1
#
_entry.id   AF-A0A2K3N1H5-F1
#
_cell.length_a   1.000
_cell.length_b   1.000
_cell.length_c   1.000
_cell.angle_alpha   90.00
_cell.angle_beta   90.00
_cell.angle_gamma   90.00
#
_symmetry.space_group_name_H-M   'P 1'
#
loop_
_entity.id
_entity.type
_entity.pdbx_description
1 polymer ?
#
loop_
_entity_poly.entity_id
_entity_poly.type
_entity_poly.pdbx_seq_one_letter_code
_entity_poly.pdbx_strand_id
1 'polypeptide(L)'
;MKLFKEVKTSSYQTFLLLLLLLFILSGFEICHGQADDDYAAPPPPPAELENCDGIFLTYSLTSREKEYPHVKNVTAQAWAFKSEATLMNVGDEELKGWKMFIGFQHREILVSADGAVLVDSDDFPAEVGNGTTLAGSAATDLRTAIETAGDYTQMTVRVQMSGTQFGLGAGGKPMPKTIKLVNDGFKCPAASRQDRRFVNQWGLID
;
A
#
# COMPACT_ATOMS: atom_id res chain seq x y z
N MET A 1 42.66 -69.76 -11.72
CA MET A 1 43.37 -69.08 -12.83
C MET A 1 43.24 -67.58 -12.63
N LYS A 2 44.37 -66.88 -12.41
CA LYS A 2 44.63 -65.41 -12.41
C LYS A 2 43.89 -64.57 -11.35
N LEU A 3 44.56 -64.24 -10.24
CA LEU A 3 45.45 -63.07 -10.02
C LEU A 3 44.68 -61.75 -9.85
N PHE A 4 44.28 -61.46 -8.61
CA PHE A 4 44.11 -60.09 -8.14
C PHE A 4 45.50 -59.42 -8.20
N LYS A 5 45.68 -58.46 -9.12
CA LYS A 5 46.87 -57.61 -9.14
C LYS A 5 46.70 -56.53 -8.08
N GLU A 6 47.49 -56.63 -7.02
CA GLU A 6 47.84 -55.50 -6.14
C GLU A 6 48.52 -54.42 -6.99
N VAL A 7 47.81 -53.32 -7.26
CA VAL A 7 48.37 -52.15 -7.94
C VAL A 7 49.13 -51.34 -6.89
N LYS A 8 50.46 -51.44 -6.92
CA LYS A 8 51.34 -50.66 -6.05
C LYS A 8 51.48 -49.25 -6.61
N THR A 9 50.57 -48.36 -6.22
CA THR A 9 50.57 -46.96 -6.64
C THR A 9 51.80 -46.25 -6.05
N SER A 10 52.61 -45.64 -6.91
CA SER A 10 53.81 -44.90 -6.48
C SER A 10 53.41 -43.65 -5.70
N SER A 11 54.19 -43.28 -4.66
CA SER A 11 53.97 -42.08 -3.85
C SER A 11 53.84 -40.80 -4.69
N TYR A 12 54.53 -40.75 -5.83
CA TYR A 12 54.43 -39.65 -6.79
C TYR A 12 53.07 -39.59 -7.50
N GLN A 13 52.49 -40.75 -7.84
CA GLN A 13 51.16 -40.83 -8.46
C GLN A 13 50.05 -40.44 -7.47
N THR A 14 50.17 -40.82 -6.20
CA THR A 14 49.24 -40.37 -5.16
C THR A 14 49.32 -38.85 -4.95
N PHE A 15 50.54 -38.28 -5.01
CA PHE A 15 50.73 -36.84 -4.87
C PHE A 15 50.16 -36.07 -6.06
N LEU A 16 50.32 -36.59 -7.28
CA LEU A 16 49.74 -36.02 -8.49
C LEU A 16 48.20 -36.04 -8.47
N LEU A 17 47.61 -37.15 -8.01
CA LEU A 17 46.16 -37.29 -7.85
C LEU A 17 45.59 -36.32 -6.80
N LEU A 18 46.31 -36.12 -5.69
CA LEU A 18 45.95 -35.14 -4.65
C LEU A 18 46.02 -33.71 -5.16
N LEU A 19 47.06 -33.36 -5.92
CA LEU A 19 47.19 -32.04 -6.56
C LEU A 19 46.07 -31.79 -7.58
N LEU A 20 45.70 -32.80 -8.37
CA LEU A 20 44.61 -32.70 -9.32
C LEU A 20 43.26 -32.50 -8.62
N LEU A 21 43.03 -33.20 -7.50
CA LEU A 21 41.82 -33.06 -6.69
C LEU A 21 41.71 -31.66 -6.06
N LEU A 22 42.83 -31.12 -5.54
CA LEU A 22 42.91 -29.75 -5.01
C LEU A 22 42.62 -28.70 -6.09
N PHE A 23 43.11 -28.92 -7.31
CA PHE A 23 42.86 -28.03 -8.44
C PHE A 23 41.36 -28.00 -8.83
N ILE A 24 40.71 -29.17 -8.83
CA ILE A 24 39.26 -29.29 -9.10
C ILE A 24 38.43 -28.63 -7.99
N LEU A 25 38.83 -28.77 -6.72
CA LEU A 25 38.14 -28.13 -5.59
C LEU A 25 38.30 -26.60 -5.59
N SER A 26 39.40 -26.07 -6.14
CA SER A 26 39.63 -24.62 -6.24
C SER A 26 38.83 -23.92 -7.35
N GLY A 27 38.23 -24.67 -8.28
CA GLY A 27 37.42 -24.14 -9.39
C GLY A 27 35.93 -24.02 -9.10
N PHE A 28 35.47 -24.43 -7.90
CA PHE A 28 34.10 -24.19 -7.46
C PHE A 28 33.99 -22.75 -6.96
N GLU A 29 33.65 -21.83 -7.87
CA GLU A 29 33.00 -20.57 -7.51
C GLU A 29 31.64 -20.93 -6.88
N ILE A 30 31.63 -21.05 -5.55
CA ILE A 30 30.40 -21.07 -4.78
C ILE A 30 29.80 -19.68 -4.96
N CYS A 31 28.84 -19.57 -5.87
CA CYS A 31 28.00 -18.40 -5.97
C CYS A 31 27.19 -18.32 -4.66
N HIS A 32 27.74 -17.60 -3.68
CA HIS A 32 26.95 -17.10 -2.59
C HIS A 32 25.99 -16.08 -3.19
N GLY A 33 24.82 -16.54 -3.62
CA GLY A 33 23.69 -15.63 -3.75
C GLY A 33 23.55 -14.95 -2.40
N GLN A 34 23.94 -13.68 -2.32
CA GLN A 34 23.53 -12.83 -1.22
C GLN A 34 22.01 -12.85 -1.28
N ALA A 35 21.38 -13.61 -0.38
CA ALA A 35 20.04 -13.26 0.01
C ALA A 35 20.20 -11.86 0.59
N ASP A 36 19.83 -10.86 -0.19
CA ASP A 36 19.65 -9.51 0.30
C ASP A 36 18.52 -9.59 1.33
N ASP A 37 18.87 -10.00 2.56
CA ASP A 37 18.01 -10.02 3.74
C ASP A 37 17.78 -8.59 4.28
N ASP A 38 18.02 -7.57 3.44
CA ASP A 38 17.80 -6.15 3.75
C ASP A 38 16.49 -5.62 3.14
N TYR A 39 15.60 -6.52 2.71
CA TYR A 39 14.18 -6.19 2.69
C TYR A 39 13.73 -6.15 4.14
N ALA A 40 13.79 -4.96 4.75
CA ALA A 40 12.98 -4.66 5.92
C ALA A 40 11.58 -5.22 5.64
N ALA A 41 11.18 -6.24 6.41
CA ALA A 41 9.89 -6.87 6.24
C ALA A 41 8.84 -5.76 6.15
N PRO A 42 7.93 -5.79 5.15
CA PRO A 42 6.87 -4.81 5.06
C PRO A 42 6.22 -4.68 6.45
N PRO A 43 5.93 -3.46 6.92
CA PRO A 43 5.30 -3.29 8.22
C PRO A 43 4.09 -4.22 8.30
N PRO A 44 3.90 -4.93 9.42
CA PRO A 44 2.81 -5.89 9.54
C PRO A 44 1.50 -5.18 9.18
N PRO A 45 0.58 -5.86 8.48
CA PRO A 45 -0.71 -5.27 8.16
C PRO A 45 -1.36 -4.71 9.43
N PRO A 46 -2.13 -3.61 9.33
CA PRO A 46 -2.89 -3.11 10.47
C PRO A 46 -3.66 -4.26 11.11
N ALA A 47 -3.65 -4.39 12.44
CA ALA A 47 -4.35 -5.48 13.13
C ALA A 47 -5.87 -5.48 12.82
N GLU A 48 -6.40 -4.33 12.44
CA GLU A 48 -7.75 -4.13 11.91
C GLU A 48 -8.03 -4.91 10.59
N LEU A 49 -6.99 -5.25 9.81
CA LEU A 49 -7.11 -6.03 8.57
C LEU A 49 -7.36 -7.51 8.83
N GLU A 50 -6.82 -8.06 9.93
CA GLU A 50 -6.89 -9.49 10.26
C GLU A 50 -8.33 -9.99 10.49
N ASN A 51 -9.26 -9.10 10.84
CA ASN A 51 -10.67 -9.41 11.05
C ASN A 51 -11.58 -8.81 9.96
N CYS A 52 -11.02 -8.46 8.79
CA CYS A 52 -11.77 -7.89 7.68
C CYS A 52 -11.87 -8.92 6.55
N ASP A 53 -13.09 -9.28 6.18
CA ASP A 53 -13.42 -10.22 5.10
C ASP A 53 -14.08 -9.50 3.90
N GLY A 54 -13.97 -8.16 3.79
CA GLY A 54 -14.49 -7.37 2.67
C GLY A 54 -13.54 -6.29 2.17
N ILE A 55 -14.01 -5.03 2.09
CA ILE A 55 -13.26 -3.93 1.43
C ILE A 55 -12.62 -2.97 2.44
N PHE A 56 -11.38 -3.21 2.82
CA PHE A 56 -10.69 -2.36 3.78
C PHE A 56 -10.37 -0.95 3.23
N LEU A 57 -10.79 0.09 3.94
CA LEU A 57 -10.63 1.49 3.50
C LEU A 57 -9.86 2.29 4.55
N THR A 58 -8.81 3.00 4.13
CA THR A 58 -8.04 3.89 5.01
C THR A 58 -7.85 5.28 4.41
N TYR A 59 -7.66 6.27 5.29
CA TYR A 59 -7.24 7.62 4.93
C TYR A 59 -6.11 8.06 5.84
N SER A 60 -5.05 8.62 5.25
CA SER A 60 -3.93 9.17 5.98
C SER A 60 -3.59 10.58 5.52
N LEU A 61 -3.33 11.46 6.49
CA LEU A 61 -2.76 12.77 6.21
C LEU A 61 -1.24 12.65 6.16
N THR A 62 -0.65 12.93 5.00
CA THR A 62 0.78 12.80 4.74
C THR A 62 1.54 14.05 5.16
N SER A 63 1.07 15.22 4.73
CA SER A 63 1.70 16.50 5.07
C SER A 63 0.68 17.62 5.15
N ARG A 64 1.07 18.68 5.86
CA ARG A 64 0.31 19.92 5.96
C ARG A 64 1.26 21.09 6.13
N GLU A 65 1.15 22.08 5.25
CA GLU A 65 2.06 23.22 5.20
C GLU A 65 1.27 24.52 5.12
N LYS A 66 1.78 25.57 5.76
CA LYS A 66 1.14 26.88 5.73
C LYS A 66 1.31 27.46 4.34
N GLU A 67 0.22 27.85 3.69
CA GLU A 67 0.24 28.36 2.32
C GLU A 67 -0.02 29.86 2.28
N TYR A 68 0.45 30.53 1.23
CA TYR A 68 0.14 31.93 0.98
C TYR A 68 -1.35 32.15 0.66
N PRO A 69 -1.93 33.31 1.00
CA PRO A 69 -1.30 34.38 1.78
C PRO A 69 -1.23 34.02 3.27
N HIS A 70 -0.16 34.46 3.94
CA HIS A 70 -0.02 34.31 5.39
C HIS A 70 -0.85 35.38 6.11
N VAL A 71 -1.94 34.95 6.75
CA VAL A 71 -2.86 35.83 7.49
C VAL A 71 -2.76 35.57 8.99
N LYS A 72 -3.15 36.58 9.78
CA LYS A 72 -3.25 36.45 11.24
C LYS A 72 -4.53 35.71 11.69
N ASN A 73 -5.58 35.75 10.87
CA ASN A 73 -6.84 35.08 11.16
C ASN A 73 -6.71 33.56 10.90
N VAL A 74 -6.69 32.78 11.97
CA VAL A 74 -6.52 31.31 11.92
C VAL A 74 -7.59 30.64 11.06
N THR A 75 -8.85 31.10 11.13
CA THR A 75 -9.95 30.51 10.37
C THR A 75 -9.83 30.76 8.87
N ALA A 76 -9.22 31.89 8.49
CA ALA A 76 -9.00 32.27 7.10
C ALA A 76 -7.66 31.77 6.53
N GLN A 77 -6.75 31.28 7.37
CA GLN A 77 -5.44 30.80 6.93
C GLN A 77 -5.58 29.53 6.08
N ALA A 78 -5.06 29.59 4.85
CA ALA A 78 -4.92 28.46 3.96
C ALA A 78 -3.75 27.54 4.38
N TRP A 79 -3.95 26.25 4.23
CA TRP A 79 -2.93 25.23 4.42
C TRP A 79 -2.98 24.24 3.27
N ALA A 80 -1.87 24.07 2.58
CA ALA A 80 -1.70 22.99 1.62
C ALA A 80 -1.64 21.67 2.39
N PHE A 81 -2.29 20.63 1.88
CA PHE A 81 -2.23 19.29 2.44
C PHE A 81 -1.95 18.26 1.35
N LYS A 82 -1.33 17.15 1.79
CA LYS A 82 -1.23 15.91 1.02
C LYS A 82 -1.82 14.79 1.84
N SER A 83 -2.56 13.91 1.19
CA SER A 83 -3.16 12.74 1.82
C SER A 83 -3.19 11.53 0.88
N GLU A 84 -3.37 10.35 1.47
CA GLU A 84 -3.54 9.10 0.73
C GLU A 84 -4.80 8.40 1.25
N ALA A 85 -5.69 8.03 0.34
CA ALA A 85 -6.77 7.09 0.61
C ALA A 85 -6.44 5.74 -0.05
N THR A 86 -6.66 4.66 0.69
CA THR A 86 -6.37 3.30 0.21
C THR A 86 -7.62 2.45 0.33
N LEU A 87 -7.92 1.71 -0.73
CA LEU A 87 -9.01 0.75 -0.79
C LEU A 87 -8.41 -0.62 -1.11
N MET A 88 -8.67 -1.62 -0.28
CA MET A 88 -8.10 -2.96 -0.41
C MET A 88 -9.19 -4.02 -0.32
N ASN A 89 -9.24 -4.93 -1.28
CA ASN A 89 -10.15 -6.06 -1.27
C ASN A 89 -9.50 -7.26 -0.55
N VAL A 90 -9.98 -7.54 0.65
CA VAL A 90 -9.61 -8.72 1.45
C VAL A 90 -10.77 -9.73 1.55
N GLY A 91 -11.81 -9.55 0.75
CA GLY A 91 -12.92 -10.48 0.65
C GLY A 91 -12.76 -11.54 -0.43
N ASP A 92 -13.82 -12.32 -0.58
CA ASP A 92 -13.95 -13.41 -1.56
C ASP A 92 -14.72 -13.00 -2.83
N GLU A 93 -15.20 -11.77 -2.89
CA GLU A 93 -15.92 -11.20 -4.04
C GLU A 93 -15.19 -10.00 -4.64
N GLU A 94 -15.20 -9.90 -5.98
CA GLU A 94 -14.58 -8.79 -6.71
C GLU A 94 -15.37 -7.48 -6.52
N LEU A 95 -14.68 -6.39 -6.17
CA LEU A 95 -15.30 -5.07 -6.13
C LEU A 95 -15.18 -4.40 -7.49
N LYS A 96 -16.26 -4.43 -8.26
CA LYS A 96 -16.33 -3.80 -9.57
C LYS A 96 -16.64 -2.31 -9.48
N GLY A 97 -15.94 -1.50 -10.27
CA GLY A 97 -16.26 -0.08 -10.41
C GLY A 97 -16.21 0.66 -9.08
N TRP A 98 -15.12 0.53 -8.32
CA TRP A 98 -15.07 1.08 -6.96
C TRP A 98 -15.39 2.58 -6.93
N LYS A 99 -16.14 2.98 -5.90
CA LYS A 99 -16.51 4.37 -5.59
C LYS A 99 -16.38 4.59 -4.10
N MET A 100 -15.57 5.57 -3.71
CA MET A 100 -15.44 5.96 -2.31
C MET A 100 -15.91 7.39 -2.10
N PHE A 101 -16.58 7.63 -0.99
CA PHE A 101 -16.95 8.97 -0.55
C PHE A 101 -16.03 9.41 0.59
N ILE A 102 -15.45 10.60 0.45
CA ILE A 102 -14.65 11.26 1.49
C ILE A 102 -15.41 12.48 1.98
N GLY A 103 -15.80 12.48 3.25
CA GLY A 103 -16.52 13.56 3.91
C GLY A 103 -15.59 14.63 4.46
N PHE A 104 -14.97 15.42 3.60
CA PHE A 104 -14.23 16.63 3.96
C PHE A 104 -15.09 17.61 4.82
N GLN A 105 -14.46 18.42 5.68
CA GLN A 105 -15.18 19.21 6.70
C GLN A 105 -14.52 20.54 7.11
N HIS A 106 -13.46 20.95 6.44
CA HIS A 106 -12.62 22.12 6.72
C HIS A 106 -12.54 23.09 5.52
N ARG A 107 -13.60 23.15 4.69
CA ARG A 107 -13.70 23.97 3.47
C ARG A 107 -12.58 23.65 2.48
N GLU A 108 -12.34 22.36 2.28
CA GLU A 108 -11.26 21.86 1.46
C GLU A 108 -11.52 22.12 -0.02
N ILE A 109 -10.44 22.45 -0.72
CA ILE A 109 -10.36 22.51 -2.17
C ILE A 109 -9.39 21.41 -2.58
N LEU A 110 -9.86 20.47 -3.39
CA LEU A 110 -9.00 19.41 -3.93
C LEU A 110 -8.39 19.91 -5.24
N VAL A 111 -7.07 19.76 -5.38
CA VAL A 111 -6.30 20.21 -6.55
C VAL A 111 -5.86 19.03 -7.42
N SER A 112 -5.65 17.86 -6.82
CA SER A 112 -5.41 16.61 -7.55
C SER A 112 -5.87 15.38 -6.77
N ALA A 113 -6.15 14.30 -7.49
CA ALA A 113 -6.39 12.96 -6.95
C ALA A 113 -5.79 11.91 -7.89
N ASP A 114 -4.51 11.59 -7.73
CA ASP A 114 -3.81 10.63 -8.58
C ASP A 114 -4.38 9.22 -8.37
N GLY A 115 -4.75 8.54 -9.46
CA GLY A 115 -5.40 7.23 -9.43
C GLY A 115 -6.94 7.28 -9.32
N ALA A 116 -7.54 8.47 -9.31
CA ALA A 116 -8.99 8.64 -9.25
C ALA A 116 -9.49 9.82 -10.09
N VAL A 117 -10.82 9.86 -10.29
CA VAL A 117 -11.55 11.01 -10.82
C VAL A 117 -12.64 11.43 -9.84
N LEU A 118 -13.01 12.70 -9.88
CA LEU A 118 -14.18 13.21 -9.16
C LEU A 118 -15.45 12.77 -9.89
N VAL A 119 -16.39 12.20 -9.14
CA VAL A 119 -17.72 11.86 -9.67
C VAL A 119 -18.65 13.07 -9.58
N ASP A 120 -18.49 13.88 -8.54
CA ASP A 120 -19.40 14.97 -8.19
C ASP A 120 -18.94 16.35 -8.76
N SER A 121 -17.92 16.37 -9.61
CA SER A 121 -17.32 17.60 -10.18
C SER A 121 -16.64 17.32 -11.53
N ASP A 122 -16.64 18.32 -12.40
CA ASP A 122 -16.19 18.23 -13.80
C ASP A 122 -14.66 18.12 -13.98
N ASP A 123 -13.88 18.85 -13.17
CA ASP A 123 -12.40 18.94 -13.24
C ASP A 123 -11.83 19.50 -11.91
N PHE A 124 -10.50 19.51 -11.76
CA PHE A 124 -9.78 20.15 -10.65
C PHE A 124 -9.36 21.60 -11.01
N PRO A 125 -9.23 22.52 -10.03
CA PRO A 125 -9.51 22.35 -8.61
C PRO A 125 -11.01 22.36 -8.29
N ALA A 126 -11.42 21.57 -7.29
CA ALA A 126 -12.81 21.40 -6.90
C ALA A 126 -13.06 21.74 -5.42
N GLU A 127 -14.13 22.47 -5.13
CA GLU A 127 -14.57 22.73 -3.75
C GLU A 127 -15.27 21.49 -3.19
N VAL A 128 -14.61 20.80 -2.26
CA VAL A 128 -15.07 19.51 -1.73
C VAL A 128 -15.46 19.57 -0.26
N GLY A 129 -15.60 20.77 0.32
CA GLY A 129 -15.81 20.95 1.76
C GLY A 129 -17.06 20.30 2.38
N ASN A 130 -18.01 19.83 1.56
CA ASN A 130 -19.17 19.03 1.99
C ASN A 130 -18.98 17.52 1.76
N GLY A 131 -17.78 17.12 1.36
CA GLY A 131 -17.42 15.81 0.89
C GLY A 131 -17.48 15.67 -0.63
N THR A 132 -16.87 14.61 -1.14
CA THR A 132 -16.85 14.26 -2.56
C THR A 132 -16.71 12.76 -2.76
N THR A 133 -17.19 12.27 -3.90
CA THR A 133 -17.05 10.89 -4.35
C THR A 133 -15.94 10.78 -5.38
N LEU A 134 -15.04 9.82 -5.15
CA LEU A 134 -13.93 9.46 -6.03
C LEU A 134 -14.18 8.07 -6.63
N ALA A 135 -13.81 7.89 -7.89
CA ALA A 135 -13.88 6.61 -8.61
C ALA A 135 -12.59 6.38 -9.42
N GLY A 136 -12.30 5.13 -9.78
CA GLY A 136 -11.10 4.79 -10.54
C GLY A 136 -11.09 5.36 -11.96
N SER A 137 -9.92 5.83 -12.41
CA SER A 137 -9.73 6.42 -13.74
C SER A 137 -9.48 5.39 -14.86
N ALA A 138 -8.99 4.19 -14.52
CA ALA A 138 -8.83 3.03 -15.39
C ALA A 138 -8.86 1.74 -14.53
N ALA A 139 -9.19 0.59 -15.15
CA ALA A 139 -9.31 -0.74 -14.53
C ALA A 139 -9.81 -0.68 -13.07
N THR A 140 -11.11 -0.42 -12.93
CA THR A 140 -11.77 -0.03 -11.67
C THR A 140 -12.09 -1.17 -10.72
N ASP A 141 -11.62 -2.38 -11.02
CA ASP A 141 -12.08 -3.57 -10.34
C ASP A 141 -10.97 -4.07 -9.42
N LEU A 142 -11.28 -4.18 -8.12
CA LEU A 142 -10.38 -4.73 -7.13
C LEU A 142 -10.62 -6.23 -7.01
N ARG A 143 -9.62 -7.02 -7.41
CA ARG A 143 -9.64 -8.48 -7.36
C ARG A 143 -9.48 -9.00 -5.94
N THR A 144 -9.85 -10.26 -5.76
CA THR A 144 -9.74 -10.94 -4.46
C THR A 144 -8.34 -11.50 -4.24
N ALA A 145 -7.98 -11.77 -2.98
CA ALA A 145 -6.74 -12.49 -2.66
C ALA A 145 -6.72 -13.92 -3.23
N ILE A 146 -7.90 -14.53 -3.44
CA ILE A 146 -8.05 -15.88 -3.98
C ILE A 146 -7.62 -15.91 -5.45
N GLU A 147 -8.15 -15.01 -6.27
CA GLU A 147 -7.85 -14.96 -7.71
C GLU A 147 -6.42 -14.52 -8.02
N THR A 148 -5.85 -13.70 -7.14
CA THR A 148 -4.56 -13.06 -7.35
C THR A 148 -3.41 -13.77 -6.62
N ALA A 149 -3.69 -14.87 -5.93
CA ALA A 149 -2.73 -15.55 -5.05
C ALA A 149 -2.05 -14.60 -4.05
N GLY A 150 -2.79 -13.61 -3.55
CA GLY A 150 -2.30 -12.63 -2.59
C GLY A 150 -1.51 -11.46 -3.20
N ASP A 151 -1.60 -11.20 -4.51
CA ASP A 151 -0.94 -10.05 -5.13
C ASP A 151 -1.60 -8.72 -4.74
N TYR A 152 -0.97 -8.02 -3.78
CA TYR A 152 -1.41 -6.73 -3.24
C TYR A 152 -1.64 -5.65 -4.30
N THR A 153 -0.93 -5.72 -5.44
CA THR A 153 -1.05 -4.71 -6.51
C THR A 153 -2.36 -4.80 -7.27
N GLN A 154 -3.01 -5.97 -7.25
CA GLN A 154 -4.28 -6.22 -7.94
C GLN A 154 -5.50 -6.13 -7.00
N MET A 155 -5.27 -6.20 -5.69
CA MET A 155 -6.32 -6.07 -4.67
C MET A 155 -6.36 -4.70 -4.01
N THR A 156 -5.39 -3.80 -4.29
CA THR A 156 -5.28 -2.49 -3.63
C THR A 156 -5.28 -1.34 -4.63
N VAL A 157 -6.06 -0.31 -4.32
CA VAL A 157 -5.97 1.01 -4.97
C VAL A 157 -5.46 2.02 -3.96
N ARG A 158 -4.57 2.91 -4.43
CA ARG A 158 -4.08 4.06 -3.67
C ARG A 158 -4.41 5.32 -4.43
N VAL A 159 -5.01 6.28 -3.74
CA VAL A 159 -5.38 7.58 -4.29
C VAL A 159 -4.62 8.65 -3.53
N GLN A 160 -3.67 9.29 -4.19
CA GLN A 160 -2.87 10.36 -3.61
C GLN A 160 -3.51 11.70 -3.95
N MET A 161 -3.79 12.47 -2.91
CA MET A 161 -4.54 13.71 -3.01
C MET A 161 -3.67 14.88 -2.58
N SER A 162 -3.84 16.00 -3.28
CA SER A 162 -3.32 17.29 -2.85
C SER A 162 -4.42 18.34 -2.89
N GLY A 163 -4.37 19.28 -1.96
CA GLY A 163 -5.37 20.33 -1.88
C GLY A 163 -5.05 21.40 -0.85
N THR A 164 -5.99 22.31 -0.67
CA THR A 164 -5.93 23.39 0.31
C THR A 164 -7.09 23.25 1.29
N GLN A 165 -6.86 23.59 2.55
CA GLN A 165 -7.88 23.57 3.60
C GLN A 165 -7.77 24.78 4.52
N PHE A 166 -8.81 25.01 5.32
CA PHE A 166 -8.92 26.19 6.18
C PHE A 166 -9.37 25.82 7.60
N GLY A 167 -9.50 26.81 8.48
CA GLY A 167 -10.19 26.63 9.76
C GLY A 167 -9.39 25.97 10.88
N LEU A 168 -8.17 25.50 10.63
CA LEU A 168 -7.35 24.79 11.63
C LEU A 168 -6.04 25.54 11.93
N GLY A 169 -5.68 25.63 13.22
CA GLY A 169 -4.39 26.16 13.66
C GLY A 169 -3.20 25.28 13.23
N ALA A 170 -1.96 25.74 13.45
CA ALA A 170 -0.75 25.08 12.95
C ALA A 170 -0.57 23.62 13.41
N GLY A 171 -1.01 23.27 14.62
CA GLY A 171 -0.98 21.89 15.14
C GLY A 171 -2.18 21.02 14.73
N GLY A 172 -3.11 21.56 13.94
CA GLY A 172 -4.31 20.82 13.53
C GLY A 172 -3.99 19.66 12.60
N LYS A 173 -4.63 18.52 12.85
CA LYS A 173 -4.58 17.32 12.01
C LYS A 173 -5.94 17.15 11.32
N PRO A 174 -6.15 17.77 10.15
CA PRO A 174 -7.36 17.59 9.37
C PRO A 174 -7.55 16.12 9.02
N MET A 175 -8.64 15.55 9.50
CA MET A 175 -9.08 14.21 9.11
C MET A 175 -10.50 14.37 8.57
N PRO A 176 -10.91 13.62 7.54
CA PRO A 176 -12.27 13.68 7.05
C PRO A 176 -13.26 13.31 8.17
N LYS A 177 -14.49 13.82 8.08
CA LYS A 177 -15.57 13.49 9.00
C LYS A 177 -15.99 12.03 8.85
N THR A 178 -16.01 11.54 7.62
CA THR A 178 -16.38 10.18 7.26
C THR A 178 -15.58 9.75 6.05
N ILE A 179 -15.35 8.45 5.90
CA ILE A 179 -14.94 7.91 4.61
C ILE A 179 -15.65 6.55 4.45
N LYS A 180 -16.23 6.28 3.27
CA LYS A 180 -17.09 5.10 3.05
C LYS A 180 -17.03 4.58 1.62
N LEU A 181 -17.25 3.27 1.46
CA LEU A 181 -17.54 2.68 0.17
C LEU A 181 -18.97 3.07 -0.24
N VAL A 182 -19.16 3.44 -1.51
CA VAL A 182 -20.46 3.83 -2.08
C VAL A 182 -21.10 2.68 -2.86
N ASN A 183 -20.31 1.67 -3.26
CA ASN A 183 -20.82 0.48 -3.93
C ASN A 183 -21.82 -0.28 -3.04
N ASP A 184 -22.91 -0.75 -3.65
CA ASP A 184 -23.91 -1.59 -3.00
C ASP A 184 -23.34 -2.99 -2.71
N GLY A 185 -23.95 -3.71 -1.76
CA GLY A 185 -23.64 -5.13 -1.47
C GLY A 185 -22.58 -5.35 -0.38
N PHE A 186 -21.92 -4.30 0.10
CA PHE A 186 -20.92 -4.36 1.16
C PHE A 186 -21.50 -3.72 2.45
N LYS A 187 -21.69 -4.52 3.51
CA LYS A 187 -22.67 -4.31 4.60
C LYS A 187 -22.08 -3.73 5.93
N CYS A 188 -20.96 -3.03 5.89
CA CYS A 188 -19.88 -3.15 6.90
C CYS A 188 -19.80 -2.05 8.04
N PRO A 189 -18.82 -2.11 9.01
CA PRO A 189 -18.88 -1.35 10.28
C PRO A 189 -18.38 0.11 10.26
N ALA A 190 -18.73 0.85 11.32
CA ALA A 190 -18.43 2.28 11.48
C ALA A 190 -16.92 2.58 11.67
N ALA A 191 -16.47 3.69 11.08
CA ALA A 191 -15.08 4.16 11.12
C ALA A 191 -14.54 4.41 12.54
N SER A 192 -13.28 4.05 12.80
CA SER A 192 -12.60 4.36 14.08
C SER A 192 -11.37 5.26 13.84
N ARG A 193 -11.07 6.15 14.80
CA ARG A 193 -10.00 7.16 14.65
C ARG A 193 -8.79 6.81 15.51
N GLN A 194 -7.61 6.67 14.91
CA GLN A 194 -6.32 6.55 15.61
C GLN A 194 -5.31 7.62 15.13
N ASP A 195 -5.13 8.71 15.89
CA ASP A 195 -4.28 9.91 15.62
C ASP A 195 -4.28 10.46 14.17
N ARG A 196 -3.34 10.01 13.33
CA ARG A 196 -3.09 10.46 11.94
C ARG A 196 -3.71 9.57 10.87
N ARG A 197 -4.24 8.41 11.27
CA ARG A 197 -4.91 7.48 10.37
C ARG A 197 -6.40 7.43 10.71
N PHE A 198 -7.25 7.58 9.70
CA PHE A 198 -8.58 6.99 9.75
C PHE A 198 -8.45 5.57 9.23
N VAL A 199 -8.89 4.64 10.05
CA VAL A 199 -8.91 3.21 9.74
C VAL A 199 -10.35 2.76 9.77
N ASN A 200 -10.80 2.09 8.72
CA ASN A 200 -12.14 1.51 8.64
C ASN A 200 -12.04 0.05 8.23
N GLN A 201 -12.44 -0.86 9.11
CA GLN A 201 -12.73 -2.25 8.75
C GLN A 201 -14.00 -2.29 7.91
N TRP A 202 -14.07 -3.20 6.93
CA TRP A 202 -15.30 -3.44 6.16
C TRP A 202 -15.59 -4.94 6.07
N GLY A 203 -15.86 -5.56 7.23
CA GLY A 203 -16.27 -6.95 7.27
C GLY A 203 -17.59 -7.21 6.54
N LEU A 204 -17.65 -8.31 5.78
CA LEU A 204 -18.88 -8.89 5.26
C LEU A 204 -19.84 -9.11 6.43
N ILE A 205 -21.12 -8.90 6.19
CA ILE A 205 -22.13 -9.53 7.02
C ILE A 205 -22.81 -10.53 6.12
N ASP A 206 -23.17 -11.66 6.71
CA ASP A 206 -23.98 -12.72 6.11
C ASP A 206 -25.21 -12.19 5.35
#